data_AF-A0A645B4C3-F1
#
_entry.id   AF-A0A645B4C3-F1
#
_cell.length_a   1.000
_cell.length_b   1.000
_cell.length_c   1.000
_cell.angle_alpha   90.00
_cell.angle_beta   90.00
_cell.angle_gamma   90.00
#
_symmetry.space_group_name_H-M   'P 1'
#
loop_
_entity.id
_entity.type
_entity.pdbx_description
1 polymer ?
#
loop_
_entity_poly.entity_id
_entity_poly.type
_entity_poly.pdbx_seq_one_letter_code
_entity_poly.pdbx_strand_id
1 'polypeptide(L)'
;MDEGTSLFGIVIGAQADTTAQSAADILVDYVWRSTDVSLPRTSEASFAKRIVISTTAEDIDGFTPVSAAALDQELGKEGFFIRVGREEVYIVGGYRGVIYGVFEFLEQFLGCRWYAEECVVVPRHTKVELPVGKEIQQTPVFEYRETDWLSPRNPEYCAANRINGNRRYIPEALGGNEGYTGGFVIPLRECSRLNCFGRLTERSTPSAILPERGPRNNFA
;
A
#
# COMPACT_ATOMS: atom_id res chain seq x y z
N MET A 1 -15.50 -14.01 -14.95
CA MET A 1 -15.94 -13.10 -16.01
C MET A 1 -16.74 -13.96 -16.95
N ASP A 2 -17.98 -13.60 -17.23
CA ASP A 2 -18.78 -14.18 -18.31
C ASP A 2 -19.09 -13.04 -19.29
N GLU A 3 -18.86 -13.27 -20.58
CA GLU A 3 -19.31 -12.38 -21.68
C GLU A 3 -18.92 -10.88 -21.57
N GLY A 4 -17.64 -10.57 -21.29
CA GLY A 4 -17.14 -9.19 -21.34
C GLY A 4 -17.64 -8.26 -20.23
N THR A 5 -18.39 -8.79 -19.26
CA THR A 5 -18.89 -8.05 -18.11
C THR A 5 -18.26 -8.60 -16.84
N SER A 6 -17.76 -7.71 -15.96
CA SER A 6 -17.25 -8.14 -14.66
C SER A 6 -18.41 -8.44 -13.72
N LEU A 7 -18.30 -9.55 -12.99
CA LEU A 7 -19.21 -9.84 -11.86
C LEU A 7 -18.96 -8.90 -10.68
N PHE A 8 -17.82 -8.22 -10.66
CA PHE A 8 -17.40 -7.29 -9.62
C PHE A 8 -17.71 -5.85 -10.01
N GLY A 9 -18.32 -5.10 -9.09
CA GLY A 9 -18.38 -3.64 -9.13
C GLY A 9 -17.46 -3.01 -8.09
N ILE A 10 -16.94 -1.83 -8.36
CA ILE A 10 -16.18 -1.04 -7.38
C ILE A 10 -17.17 -0.20 -6.58
N VAL A 11 -17.15 -0.35 -5.27
CA VAL A 11 -17.97 0.40 -4.32
C VAL A 11 -17.05 1.37 -3.57
N ILE A 12 -17.42 2.65 -3.59
CA ILE A 12 -16.80 3.68 -2.77
C ILE A 12 -17.88 4.50 -2.07
N GLY A 13 -17.57 5.08 -0.91
CA GLY A 13 -18.52 5.95 -0.22
C GLY A 13 -18.96 7.16 -1.08
N ALA A 14 -20.20 7.60 -0.94
CA ALA A 14 -20.73 8.75 -1.68
C ALA A 14 -19.97 10.06 -1.39
N GLN A 15 -19.33 10.15 -0.23
CA GLN A 15 -18.48 11.26 0.21
C GLN A 15 -17.00 10.85 0.27
N ALA A 16 -16.59 9.87 -0.53
CA ALA A 16 -15.22 9.38 -0.55
C ALA A 16 -14.23 10.51 -0.86
N ASP A 17 -13.11 10.51 -0.13
CA ASP A 17 -12.02 11.45 -0.34
C ASP A 17 -11.45 11.39 -1.76
N THR A 18 -10.79 12.48 -2.17
CA THR A 18 -10.15 12.59 -3.49
C THR A 18 -9.19 11.43 -3.79
N THR A 19 -8.47 10.94 -2.78
CA THR A 19 -7.54 9.82 -2.92
C THR A 19 -8.25 8.49 -3.09
N ALA A 20 -9.37 8.23 -2.38
CA ALA A 20 -10.17 7.02 -2.61
C ALA A 20 -10.81 7.01 -4.01
N GLN A 21 -11.29 8.17 -4.49
CA GLN A 21 -11.80 8.29 -5.85
C GLN A 21 -10.71 8.01 -6.88
N SER A 22 -9.52 8.61 -6.70
CA SER A 22 -8.38 8.41 -7.59
C SER A 22 -7.88 6.96 -7.55
N ALA A 23 -7.90 6.32 -6.38
CA ALA A 23 -7.56 4.90 -6.21
C ALA A 23 -8.52 4.00 -7.00
N ALA A 24 -9.82 4.29 -6.95
CA ALA A 24 -10.82 3.57 -7.75
C ALA A 24 -10.57 3.76 -9.26
N ASP A 25 -10.28 4.98 -9.70
CA ASP A 25 -10.04 5.28 -11.12
C ASP A 25 -8.77 4.58 -11.64
N ILE A 26 -7.70 4.53 -10.83
CA ILE A 26 -6.48 3.75 -11.14
C ILE A 26 -6.82 2.26 -11.26
N LEU A 27 -7.60 1.71 -10.34
CA LEU A 27 -7.98 0.29 -10.39
C LEU A 27 -8.77 -0.02 -11.68
N VAL A 28 -9.73 0.84 -12.05
CA VAL A 28 -10.50 0.69 -13.29
C VAL A 28 -9.59 0.68 -14.51
N ASP A 29 -8.67 1.65 -14.62
CA ASP A 29 -7.76 1.76 -15.76
C ASP A 29 -6.89 0.50 -15.93
N TYR A 30 -6.23 0.07 -14.85
CA TYR A 30 -5.32 -1.07 -14.92
C TYR A 30 -6.03 -2.40 -15.15
N VAL A 31 -7.22 -2.58 -14.56
CA VAL A 31 -8.03 -3.77 -14.84
C VAL A 31 -8.48 -3.78 -16.30
N TRP A 32 -8.90 -2.64 -16.84
CA TRP A 32 -9.26 -2.54 -18.26
C TRP A 32 -8.06 -2.83 -19.17
N ARG A 33 -6.89 -2.23 -18.93
CA ARG A 33 -5.65 -2.48 -19.71
C ARG A 33 -5.22 -3.94 -19.68
N SER A 34 -5.46 -4.62 -18.55
CA SER A 34 -5.10 -6.02 -18.34
C SER A 34 -6.11 -6.98 -19.00
N THR A 35 -7.41 -6.70 -18.88
CA THR A 35 -8.48 -7.69 -19.15
C THR A 35 -9.45 -7.30 -20.27
N ASP A 36 -9.37 -6.07 -20.80
CA ASP A 36 -10.36 -5.41 -21.66
C ASP A 36 -11.78 -5.30 -21.05
N VAL A 37 -11.94 -5.58 -19.75
CA VAL A 37 -13.20 -5.47 -19.02
C VAL A 37 -13.18 -4.21 -18.15
N SER A 38 -14.21 -3.38 -18.30
CA SER A 38 -14.40 -2.21 -17.43
C SER A 38 -15.15 -2.60 -16.17
N LEU A 39 -14.67 -2.13 -15.02
CA LEU A 39 -15.35 -2.29 -13.73
C LEU A 39 -16.28 -1.10 -13.48
N PRO A 40 -17.59 -1.30 -13.31
CA PRO A 40 -18.49 -0.21 -12.97
C PRO A 40 -18.19 0.31 -11.56
N ARG A 41 -18.14 1.64 -11.40
CA ARG A 41 -18.04 2.33 -10.11
C ARG A 41 -19.44 2.72 -9.64
N THR A 42 -19.76 2.45 -8.38
CA THR A 42 -21.03 2.81 -7.75
C THR A 42 -20.81 3.30 -6.32
N SER A 43 -21.71 4.14 -5.84
CA SER A 43 -21.81 4.49 -4.41
C SER A 43 -22.74 3.57 -3.62
N GLU A 44 -23.48 2.69 -4.31
CA GLU A 44 -24.44 1.77 -3.71
C GLU A 44 -23.88 0.34 -3.71
N ALA A 45 -24.06 -0.38 -2.60
CA ALA A 45 -23.61 -1.76 -2.44
C ALA A 45 -24.48 -2.80 -3.19
N SER A 46 -24.92 -2.47 -4.41
CA SER A 46 -25.91 -3.23 -5.18
C SER A 46 -25.31 -4.42 -5.96
N PHE A 47 -23.98 -4.61 -5.92
CA PHE A 47 -23.32 -5.74 -6.58
C PHE A 47 -23.17 -6.94 -5.64
N ALA A 48 -23.51 -8.13 -6.15
CA ALA A 48 -23.32 -9.40 -5.44
C ALA A 48 -21.84 -9.71 -5.19
N LYS A 49 -20.94 -9.29 -6.09
CA LYS A 49 -19.50 -9.27 -5.83
C LYS A 49 -18.98 -7.84 -5.94
N ARG A 50 -18.18 -7.41 -4.98
CA ARG A 50 -17.76 -6.02 -4.88
C ARG A 50 -16.31 -5.86 -4.45
N ILE A 51 -15.69 -4.79 -4.94
CA ILE A 51 -14.41 -4.29 -4.47
C ILE A 51 -14.69 -2.99 -3.74
N VAL A 52 -14.52 -2.98 -2.42
CA VAL A 52 -14.71 -1.80 -1.57
C VAL A 52 -13.38 -1.09 -1.42
N ILE A 53 -13.34 0.19 -1.78
CA ILE A 53 -12.16 1.05 -1.62
C ILE A 53 -12.53 2.19 -0.68
N SER A 54 -11.81 2.32 0.43
CA SER A 54 -12.14 3.29 1.48
C SER A 54 -10.91 3.87 2.15
N THR A 55 -11.01 5.10 2.64
CA THR A 55 -9.96 5.76 3.44
C THR A 55 -10.02 5.43 4.93
N THR A 56 -11.08 4.74 5.36
CA THR A 56 -11.30 4.31 6.73
C THR A 56 -11.59 2.82 6.80
N ALA A 57 -11.35 2.22 7.96
CA ALA A 57 -11.59 0.81 8.21
C ALA A 57 -13.05 0.48 8.58
N GLU A 58 -13.97 1.44 8.52
CA GLU A 58 -15.38 1.23 8.88
C GLU A 58 -16.02 0.09 8.07
N ASP A 59 -15.73 0.05 6.76
CA ASP A 59 -16.30 -0.95 5.84
C ASP A 59 -15.81 -2.39 6.10
N ILE A 60 -14.70 -2.54 6.84
CA ILE A 60 -14.08 -3.84 7.14
C ILE A 60 -14.25 -4.26 8.61
N ASP A 61 -15.03 -3.50 9.39
CA ASP A 61 -15.29 -3.83 10.79
C ASP A 61 -15.97 -5.21 10.92
N GLY A 62 -15.52 -6.00 11.90
CA GLY A 62 -16.00 -7.38 12.09
C GLY A 62 -15.40 -8.43 11.14
N PHE A 63 -14.65 -8.02 10.11
CA PHE A 63 -13.87 -8.95 9.28
C PHE A 63 -12.41 -9.11 9.72
N THR A 64 -11.94 -8.22 10.60
CA THR A 64 -10.61 -8.27 11.21
C THR A 64 -10.73 -8.50 12.73
N PRO A 65 -9.69 -9.02 13.41
CA PRO A 65 -9.73 -9.26 14.85
C PRO A 65 -9.60 -7.98 15.70
N VAL A 66 -9.28 -6.85 15.06
CA VAL A 66 -9.18 -5.53 15.69
C VAL A 66 -10.39 -4.69 15.29
N SER A 67 -10.74 -3.69 16.10
CA SER A 67 -11.80 -2.76 15.71
C SER A 67 -11.35 -1.87 14.55
N ALA A 68 -12.30 -1.38 13.75
CA ALA A 68 -12.03 -0.41 12.70
C ALA A 68 -11.16 0.77 13.19
N ALA A 69 -11.51 1.38 14.32
CA ALA A 69 -10.76 2.50 14.86
C ALA A 69 -9.30 2.15 15.24
N ALA A 70 -9.05 0.93 15.73
CA ALA A 70 -7.69 0.47 16.03
C ALA A 70 -6.90 0.20 14.75
N LEU A 71 -7.54 -0.35 13.72
CA LEU A 71 -6.92 -0.54 12.41
C LEU A 71 -6.58 0.81 11.76
N ASP A 72 -7.48 1.79 11.77
CA ASP A 72 -7.21 3.13 11.25
C ASP A 72 -6.02 3.79 11.95
N GLN A 73 -5.91 3.60 13.27
CA GLN A 73 -4.76 4.09 14.04
C GLN A 73 -3.45 3.41 13.62
N GLU A 74 -3.47 2.11 13.36
CA GLU A 74 -2.29 1.34 12.95
C GLU A 74 -1.85 1.66 11.51
N LEU A 75 -2.81 1.85 10.60
CA LEU A 75 -2.55 2.21 9.22
C LEU A 75 -2.05 3.65 9.11
N GLY A 76 -2.55 4.56 9.93
CA GLY A 76 -2.18 5.98 9.87
C GLY A 76 -2.44 6.55 8.47
N LYS A 77 -1.58 7.48 8.01
CA LYS A 77 -1.78 8.16 6.71
C LYS A 77 -1.42 7.31 5.49
N GLU A 78 -0.49 6.37 5.64
CA GLU A 78 0.18 5.69 4.52
C GLU A 78 0.05 4.17 4.54
N GLY A 79 -0.43 3.61 5.65
CA GLY A 79 -0.70 2.20 5.74
C GLY A 79 -1.96 1.81 5.00
N PHE A 80 -2.00 0.57 4.55
CA PHE A 80 -3.16 -0.04 3.93
C PHE A 80 -3.34 -1.49 4.39
N PHE A 81 -4.57 -1.96 4.20
CA PHE A 81 -5.00 -3.32 4.43
C PHE A 81 -5.84 -3.79 3.24
N ILE A 82 -5.47 -4.94 2.69
CA ILE A 82 -6.19 -5.61 1.61
C ILE A 82 -6.70 -6.93 2.15
N ARG A 83 -7.98 -7.22 1.93
CA ARG A 83 -8.57 -8.51 2.22
C ARG A 83 -9.37 -9.03 1.04
N VAL A 84 -9.12 -10.27 0.68
CA VAL A 84 -9.85 -10.98 -0.38
C VAL A 84 -10.82 -11.97 0.25
N GLY A 85 -12.10 -11.62 0.25
CA GLY A 85 -13.20 -12.53 0.57
C GLY A 85 -13.69 -13.33 -0.63
N ARG A 86 -14.82 -14.04 -0.47
CA ARG A 86 -15.46 -14.80 -1.57
C ARG A 86 -16.19 -13.90 -2.56
N GLU A 87 -16.89 -12.92 -2.01
CA GLU A 87 -17.75 -11.99 -2.75
C GLU A 87 -17.24 -10.55 -2.62
N GLU A 88 -16.49 -10.26 -1.56
CA GLU A 88 -16.03 -8.92 -1.25
C GLU A 88 -14.50 -8.86 -1.23
N VAL A 89 -13.94 -7.86 -1.87
CA VAL A 89 -12.53 -7.48 -1.73
C VAL A 89 -12.51 -6.12 -1.06
N TYR A 90 -11.71 -5.98 -0.01
CA TYR A 90 -11.53 -4.71 0.69
C TYR A 90 -10.13 -4.20 0.41
N ILE A 91 -10.03 -2.93 0.04
CA ILE A 91 -8.78 -2.16 -0.04
C ILE A 91 -9.02 -0.92 0.81
N VAL A 92 -8.58 -0.97 2.06
CA VAL A 92 -8.71 0.13 3.02
C VAL A 92 -7.33 0.70 3.32
N GLY A 93 -7.23 1.99 3.56
CA GLY A 93 -5.97 2.59 3.95
C GLY A 93 -6.10 4.07 4.22
N GLY A 94 -5.11 4.67 4.86
CA GLY A 94 -5.14 6.12 5.08
C GLY A 94 -5.12 6.93 3.78
N TYR A 95 -5.00 8.25 3.92
CA TYR A 95 -5.04 9.20 2.80
C TYR A 95 -4.15 8.80 1.61
N ARG A 96 -2.86 8.50 1.81
CA ARG A 96 -1.95 7.92 0.79
C ARG A 96 -2.05 6.40 0.73
N GLY A 97 -2.32 5.78 1.87
CA GLY A 97 -2.38 4.33 2.02
C GLY A 97 -3.33 3.67 1.04
N VAL A 98 -4.53 4.24 0.82
CA VAL A 98 -5.52 3.69 -0.12
C VAL A 98 -4.98 3.58 -1.56
N ILE A 99 -4.19 4.57 -2.01
CA ILE A 99 -3.53 4.57 -3.33
C ILE A 99 -2.48 3.46 -3.38
N TYR A 100 -1.64 3.36 -2.34
CA TYR A 100 -0.64 2.30 -2.25
C TYR A 100 -1.26 0.90 -2.18
N GLY A 101 -2.41 0.77 -1.52
CA GLY A 101 -3.17 -0.48 -1.45
C GLY A 101 -3.69 -0.91 -2.83
N VAL A 102 -4.17 0.02 -3.66
CA VAL A 102 -4.54 -0.29 -5.04
C VAL A 102 -3.32 -0.70 -5.87
N PHE A 103 -2.20 0.02 -5.78
CA PHE A 103 -0.98 -0.37 -6.48
C PHE A 103 -0.46 -1.75 -6.04
N GLU A 104 -0.51 -2.04 -4.74
CA GLU A 104 -0.15 -3.36 -4.21
C GLU A 104 -1.11 -4.44 -4.73
N PHE A 105 -2.41 -4.18 -4.77
CA PHE A 105 -3.38 -5.10 -5.34
C PHE A 105 -3.05 -5.42 -6.81
N LEU A 106 -2.77 -4.39 -7.61
CA LEU A 106 -2.37 -4.53 -9.01
C LEU A 106 -1.03 -5.30 -9.15
N GLU A 107 -0.08 -5.04 -8.28
CA GLU A 107 1.22 -5.72 -8.26
C GLU A 107 1.10 -7.21 -7.93
N GLN A 108 0.31 -7.54 -6.90
CA GLN A 108 0.20 -8.89 -6.35
C GLN A 108 -0.74 -9.79 -7.17
N PHE A 109 -1.85 -9.25 -7.66
CA PHE A 109 -2.90 -10.05 -8.29
C PHE A 109 -2.92 -9.95 -9.81
N LEU A 110 -2.54 -8.80 -10.39
CA LEU A 110 -2.46 -8.63 -11.84
C LEU A 110 -1.03 -8.76 -12.37
N GLY A 111 -0.02 -8.69 -11.49
CA GLY A 111 1.39 -8.78 -11.87
C GLY A 111 1.93 -7.49 -12.49
N CYS A 112 1.27 -6.35 -12.27
CA CYS A 112 1.73 -5.06 -12.78
C CYS A 112 3.09 -4.68 -12.20
N ARG A 113 3.93 -3.99 -12.98
CA ARG A 113 5.26 -3.50 -12.53
C ARG A 113 5.54 -2.11 -13.09
N TRP A 114 6.12 -1.23 -12.27
CA TRP A 114 6.47 0.15 -12.63
C TRP A 114 7.99 0.35 -12.52
N TYR A 115 8.73 0.06 -13.58
CA TYR A 115 10.19 0.11 -13.59
C TYR A 115 10.74 1.52 -13.89
N ALA A 116 10.05 2.25 -14.76
CA ALA A 116 10.31 3.65 -15.08
C ALA A 116 9.04 4.30 -15.63
N GLU A 117 9.07 5.62 -15.82
CA GLU A 117 7.96 6.37 -16.42
C GLU A 117 7.46 5.76 -17.74
N GLU A 118 8.38 5.43 -18.65
CA GLU A 118 8.05 4.82 -19.94
C GLU A 118 8.10 3.28 -19.91
N CYS A 119 8.32 2.68 -18.74
CA CYS A 119 8.48 1.24 -18.57
C CYS A 119 7.54 0.72 -17.48
N VAL A 120 6.26 0.63 -17.85
CA VAL A 120 5.20 0.00 -17.05
C VAL A 120 4.75 -1.28 -17.73
N VAL A 121 4.81 -2.40 -17.00
CA VAL A 121 4.37 -3.70 -17.49
C VAL A 121 2.99 -4.00 -16.91
N VAL A 122 2.00 -4.20 -17.78
CA VAL A 122 0.65 -4.65 -17.43
C VAL A 122 0.39 -5.96 -18.18
N PRO A 123 0.48 -7.12 -17.51
CA PRO A 123 0.21 -8.41 -18.15
C PRO A 123 -1.24 -8.49 -18.63
N ARG A 124 -1.47 -9.18 -19.76
CA ARG A 124 -2.83 -9.43 -20.28
C ARG A 124 -3.41 -10.69 -19.64
N HIS A 125 -4.66 -10.61 -19.20
CA HIS A 125 -5.36 -11.70 -18.53
C HIS A 125 -6.75 -11.90 -19.14
N THR A 126 -7.08 -13.16 -19.47
CA THR A 126 -8.46 -13.55 -19.84
C THR A 126 -9.30 -13.91 -18.62
N LYS A 127 -8.64 -14.24 -17.50
CA LYS A 127 -9.26 -14.57 -16.23
C LYS A 127 -8.33 -14.15 -15.09
N VAL A 128 -8.87 -13.43 -14.12
CA VAL A 128 -8.18 -13.08 -12.88
C VAL A 128 -8.80 -13.89 -11.74
N GLU A 129 -7.98 -14.63 -11.01
CA GLU A 129 -8.39 -15.40 -9.84
C GLU A 129 -7.79 -14.79 -8.58
N LEU A 130 -8.65 -14.47 -7.61
CA LEU A 130 -8.21 -13.90 -6.34
C LEU A 130 -8.22 -15.00 -5.26
N PRO A 131 -7.13 -15.18 -4.51
CA PRO A 131 -7.04 -16.18 -3.45
C PRO A 131 -7.89 -15.77 -2.24
N VAL A 132 -9.05 -16.41 -2.08
CA VAL A 132 -9.95 -16.18 -0.94
C VAL A 132 -9.22 -16.43 0.39
N GLY A 133 -9.39 -15.52 1.33
CA GLY A 133 -8.74 -15.52 2.65
C GLY A 133 -7.37 -14.85 2.65
N LYS A 134 -6.90 -14.31 1.52
CA LYS A 134 -5.66 -13.54 1.47
C LYS A 134 -5.84 -12.19 2.15
N GLU A 135 -4.93 -11.90 3.06
CA GLU A 135 -4.80 -10.60 3.72
C GLU A 135 -3.40 -10.05 3.49
N ILE A 136 -3.30 -8.74 3.25
CA ILE A 136 -2.05 -8.01 3.07
C ILE A 136 -2.19 -6.71 3.85
N GLN A 137 -1.29 -6.50 4.82
CA GLN A 137 -1.22 -5.26 5.57
C GLN A 137 0.19 -4.70 5.45
N GLN A 138 0.29 -3.40 5.20
CA GLN A 138 1.57 -2.72 5.19
C GLN A 138 1.42 -1.35 5.81
N THR A 139 2.32 -1.02 6.74
CA THR A 139 2.51 0.33 7.28
C THR A 139 3.99 0.68 7.09
N PRO A 140 4.33 1.82 6.46
CA PRO A 140 5.73 2.16 6.26
C PRO A 140 6.42 2.48 7.58
N VAL A 141 7.63 1.95 7.74
CA VAL A 141 8.51 2.25 8.89
C VAL A 141 9.06 3.68 8.83
N PHE A 142 9.33 4.17 7.61
CA PHE A 142 9.86 5.51 7.37
C PHE A 142 8.80 6.41 6.77
N GLU A 143 8.49 7.53 7.42
CA GLU A 143 7.50 8.50 6.96
C GLU A 143 7.90 9.19 5.64
N TYR A 144 9.20 9.44 5.44
CA TYR A 144 9.74 10.06 4.23
C TYR A 144 10.54 9.05 3.41
N ARG A 145 10.21 8.90 2.12
CA ARG A 145 10.86 7.97 1.19
C ARG A 145 11.09 8.69 -0.14
N GLU A 146 12.37 8.77 -0.53
CA GLU A 146 12.81 9.53 -1.69
C GLU A 146 13.94 8.80 -2.42
N THR A 147 14.11 9.12 -3.70
CA THR A 147 15.26 8.68 -4.50
C THR A 147 15.95 9.87 -5.16
N ASP A 148 17.29 9.83 -5.24
CA ASP A 148 18.07 10.91 -5.88
C ASP A 148 18.30 10.69 -7.39
N TRP A 149 17.54 9.78 -8.01
CA TRP A 149 17.67 9.46 -9.42
C TRP A 149 16.83 10.40 -10.29
N LEU A 150 17.12 10.61 -11.59
CA LEU A 150 16.34 11.55 -12.42
C LEU A 150 14.95 11.03 -12.82
N SER A 151 14.81 9.73 -13.09
CA SER A 151 13.57 9.08 -13.58
C SER A 151 12.29 9.13 -12.71
N PRO A 152 12.31 9.29 -11.37
CA PRO A 152 11.10 9.32 -10.54
C PRO A 152 10.33 10.66 -10.64
N ARG A 153 10.29 11.36 -11.78
CA ARG A 153 9.53 12.63 -11.87
C ARG A 153 8.05 12.39 -12.15
N ASN A 154 7.73 11.23 -12.70
CA ASN A 154 6.37 10.82 -12.95
C ASN A 154 5.63 10.52 -11.63
N PRO A 155 4.51 11.20 -11.33
CA PRO A 155 3.78 11.01 -10.08
C PRO A 155 3.22 9.61 -9.89
N GLU A 156 2.79 8.95 -10.97
CA GLU A 156 2.28 7.58 -10.92
C GLU A 156 3.39 6.60 -10.56
N TYR A 157 4.56 6.72 -11.20
CA TYR A 157 5.75 5.95 -10.83
C TYR A 157 6.08 6.12 -9.34
N CYS A 158 6.04 7.35 -8.83
CA CYS A 158 6.31 7.62 -7.42
C CYS A 158 5.29 6.93 -6.52
N ALA A 159 4.00 7.09 -6.78
CA ALA A 159 2.95 6.48 -5.97
C ALA A 159 3.01 4.95 -6.00
N ALA A 160 3.20 4.34 -7.17
CA ALA A 160 3.35 2.89 -7.32
C ALA A 160 4.56 2.33 -6.56
N ASN A 161 5.67 3.08 -6.53
CA ASN A 161 6.87 2.72 -5.80
C ASN A 161 6.90 3.29 -4.36
N ARG A 162 5.77 3.84 -3.86
CA ARG A 162 5.60 4.42 -2.53
C ARG A 162 6.61 5.53 -2.18
N ILE A 163 7.13 6.22 -3.19
CA ILE A 163 7.97 7.42 -3.06
C ILE A 163 7.03 8.59 -2.76
N ASN A 164 7.32 9.31 -1.67
CA ASN A 164 6.50 10.44 -1.21
C ASN A 164 7.32 11.70 -0.91
N GLY A 165 8.64 11.67 -1.11
CA GLY A 165 9.51 12.78 -0.79
C GLY A 165 9.21 14.06 -1.57
N ASN A 166 9.69 15.18 -1.04
CA ASN A 166 9.43 16.53 -1.55
C ASN A 166 10.31 16.97 -2.73
N ARG A 167 11.20 16.11 -3.28
CA ARG A 167 11.97 16.49 -4.48
C ARG A 167 11.14 16.40 -5.76
N ARG A 168 9.90 15.88 -5.66
CA ARG A 168 8.96 15.67 -6.77
C ARG A 168 7.64 16.30 -6.43
N TYR A 169 6.90 16.65 -7.48
CA TYR A 169 5.49 17.01 -7.32
C TYR A 169 4.66 15.73 -7.37
N ILE A 170 3.98 15.43 -6.26
CA ILE A 170 2.93 14.40 -6.23
C ILE A 170 1.61 15.15 -6.01
N PRO A 171 0.62 15.02 -6.90
CA PRO A 171 -0.65 15.71 -6.75
C PRO A 171 -1.41 15.17 -5.54
N GLU A 172 -2.28 16.00 -4.96
CA GLU A 172 -3.15 15.60 -3.84
C GLU A 172 -4.04 14.39 -4.16
N ALA A 173 -4.42 14.21 -5.43
CA ALA A 173 -5.13 13.04 -5.92
C ALA A 173 -4.38 11.72 -5.68
N LEU A 174 -3.04 11.76 -5.64
CA LEU A 174 -2.18 10.61 -5.29
C LEU A 174 -1.67 10.70 -3.83
N GLY A 175 -2.27 11.58 -3.04
CA GLY A 175 -2.02 11.77 -1.61
C GLY A 175 -0.82 12.66 -1.25
N GLY A 176 -0.29 13.40 -2.23
CA GLY A 176 0.65 14.50 -2.00
C GLY A 176 2.05 14.07 -1.54
N ASN A 177 2.85 15.07 -1.20
CA ASN A 177 4.22 14.88 -0.72
C ASN A 177 4.30 14.86 0.81
N GLU A 178 5.34 14.21 1.33
CA GLU A 178 5.76 14.29 2.73
C GLU A 178 7.02 15.17 2.85
N GLY A 179 7.04 16.00 3.89
CA GLY A 179 8.16 16.91 4.18
C GLY A 179 9.15 16.31 5.18
N TYR A 180 10.31 16.94 5.31
CA TYR A 180 11.20 16.64 6.44
C TYR A 180 10.59 17.21 7.73
N THR A 181 10.36 16.36 8.73
CA THR A 181 10.05 16.76 10.10
C THR A 181 11.35 17.09 10.84
N GLY A 182 11.97 18.23 10.51
CA GLY A 182 13.23 18.71 11.12
C GLY A 182 14.45 18.64 10.20
N GLY A 183 15.67 18.67 10.78
CA GLY A 183 16.93 18.69 10.02
C GLY A 183 17.10 17.48 9.09
N PHE A 184 17.90 17.67 8.04
CA PHE A 184 18.06 16.85 6.82
C PHE A 184 18.20 15.31 6.99
N VAL A 185 18.47 14.78 8.20
CA VAL A 185 18.67 13.35 8.46
C VAL A 185 18.28 13.00 9.90
N ILE A 186 17.43 11.99 10.09
CA ILE A 186 17.25 11.33 11.40
C ILE A 186 18.32 10.23 11.52
N PRO A 187 19.27 10.31 12.46
CA PRO A 187 20.26 9.24 12.62
C PRO A 187 19.57 7.94 13.05
N LEU A 188 20.10 6.78 12.61
CA LEU A 188 19.53 5.45 12.91
C LEU A 188 19.27 5.21 14.41
N ARG A 189 20.07 5.83 15.28
CA ARG A 189 19.88 5.84 16.74
C ARG A 189 18.57 6.50 17.18
N GLU A 190 18.16 7.58 16.54
CA GLU A 190 16.89 8.26 16.86
C GLU A 190 15.69 7.46 16.32
N CYS A 191 15.83 6.80 15.15
CA CYS A 191 14.81 5.85 14.65
C CYS A 191 14.52 4.71 15.64
N SER A 192 15.53 4.24 16.38
CA SER A 192 15.32 3.23 17.44
C SER A 192 14.54 3.76 18.66
N ARG A 193 14.59 5.07 18.92
CA ARG A 193 13.84 5.71 20.01
C ARG A 193 12.40 6.06 19.63
N LEU A 194 12.18 6.35 18.36
CA LEU A 194 10.86 6.70 17.81
C LEU A 194 9.98 5.47 17.53
N ASN A 195 10.43 4.27 17.89
CA ASN A 195 9.69 3.02 17.66
C ASN A 195 9.39 2.75 16.16
N CYS A 196 10.14 3.37 15.23
CA CYS A 196 9.95 3.21 13.79
C CYS A 196 10.09 1.74 13.37
N PHE A 197 10.97 0.99 14.04
CA PHE A 197 10.99 -0.47 13.95
C PHE A 197 9.86 -1.02 14.82
N GLY A 198 8.67 -1.20 14.23
CA GLY A 198 7.53 -1.83 14.89
C GLY A 198 8.00 -3.03 15.71
N ARG A 199 7.51 -3.09 16.96
CA ARG A 199 7.94 -3.98 18.06
C ARG A 199 8.46 -5.31 17.50
N LEU A 200 9.77 -5.41 17.30
CA LEU A 200 10.44 -6.67 17.01
C LEU A 200 10.15 -7.54 18.23
N THR A 201 9.13 -8.40 18.12
CA THR A 201 8.94 -9.45 19.11
C THR A 201 10.22 -10.26 19.06
N GLU A 202 10.97 -10.22 20.17
CA GLU A 202 12.16 -11.02 20.38
C GLU A 202 11.77 -12.48 20.15
N ARG A 203 11.92 -12.98 18.93
CA ARG A 203 12.03 -14.41 18.69
C ARG A 203 13.36 -14.79 19.30
N SER A 204 13.26 -15.35 20.51
CA SER A 204 14.28 -16.09 21.25
C SER A 204 15.52 -16.40 20.40
N THR A 205 16.59 -15.65 20.60
CA THR A 205 17.92 -16.07 20.18
C THR A 205 18.32 -17.26 21.06
N PRO A 206 18.78 -18.38 20.49
CA PRO A 206 19.49 -19.38 21.28
C PRO A 206 20.84 -18.78 21.69
N SER A 207 21.12 -18.86 22.98
CA SER A 207 22.41 -18.55 23.60
C SER A 207 23.56 -19.15 22.80
N ALA A 208 24.38 -18.29 22.19
CA ALA A 208 25.71 -18.64 21.72
C ALA A 208 26.70 -17.62 22.30
N ILE A 209 27.28 -18.04 23.43
CA ILE A 209 28.37 -17.39 24.13
C ILE A 209 29.56 -17.27 23.17
N LEU A 210 29.95 -16.05 22.81
CA LEU A 210 31.28 -15.77 22.27
C LEU A 210 32.18 -15.37 23.43
N PRO A 211 33.36 -16.00 23.63
CA PRO A 211 34.25 -15.64 24.72
C PRO A 211 34.93 -14.31 24.44
N GLU A 212 35.06 -13.49 25.49
CA GLU A 212 35.74 -12.20 25.47
C GLU A 212 37.19 -12.34 24.98
N ARG A 213 37.58 -11.50 24.01
CA ARG A 213 38.99 -11.34 23.64
C ARG A 213 39.67 -10.46 24.69
N GLY A 214 40.59 -11.05 25.44
CA GLY A 214 41.47 -10.35 26.39
C GLY A 214 42.38 -9.30 25.74
N PRO A 215 43.03 -8.45 26.56
CA PRO A 215 43.68 -7.22 26.11
C PRO A 215 44.88 -7.53 25.20
N ARG A 216 44.97 -6.79 24.08
CA ARG A 216 46.12 -6.87 23.17
C ARG A 216 47.33 -6.19 23.83
N ASN A 217 48.37 -6.98 24.10
CA ASN A 217 49.67 -6.43 24.46
C ASN A 217 50.28 -5.70 23.25
N ASN A 218 50.71 -4.46 23.47
CA ASN A 218 51.65 -3.75 22.62
C ASN A 218 52.98 -4.51 22.62
N PHE A 219 53.53 -4.75 21.43
CA PHE A 219 54.97 -4.97 21.26
C PHE A 219 55.50 -3.98 20.22
N ALA A 220 56.74 -3.56 20.51
CA ALA A 220 57.54 -2.49 19.95
C ALA A 220 57.66 -2.47 18.42
#